data_AF-V7AUE2-F1
#
_entry.id   AF-V7AUE2-F1
#
_cell.length_a   1.000
_cell.length_b   1.000
_cell.length_c   1.000
_cell.angle_alpha   90.00
_cell.angle_beta   90.00
_cell.angle_gamma   90.00
#
_symmetry.space_group_name_H-M   'P 1'
#
loop_
_entity.id
_entity.type
_entity.pdbx_description
1 polymer ?
#
loop_
_entity_poly.entity_id
_entity_poly.type
_entity_poly.pdbx_seq_one_letter_code
_entity_poly.pdbx_strand_id
1 'polypeptide(L)'
;MYAWLGAFYDTRYAVVVPIIGVQVFRWVVDNNKWNEENHAMKFLFEVARHNLGKDVINKEVVEKAMNRIAPGLLYHFDSPKTIPAIAPRPLLIINGAEDPCCPIASLEVPRKKATEAYEAFQCLDHFKVIVEPGVGNQLTRFQVKESADWFDKFLKP
;
A
#
# COMPACT_ATOMS: atom_id res chain seq x y z
N MET A 1 -4.93 -2.64 -2.61
CA MET A 1 -3.55 -2.98 -3.01
C MET A 1 -3.29 -2.85 -4.52
N TYR A 2 -4.01 -3.58 -5.39
CA TYR A 2 -3.64 -3.68 -6.83
C TYR A 2 -3.73 -2.39 -7.66
N ALA A 3 -4.60 -1.44 -7.29
CA ALA A 3 -4.83 -0.23 -8.07
C ALA A 3 -3.56 0.61 -8.28
N TRP A 4 -2.72 0.79 -7.25
CA TRP A 4 -1.47 1.55 -7.42
C TRP A 4 -0.48 0.80 -8.32
N LEU A 5 -0.38 -0.54 -8.18
CA LEU A 5 0.62 -1.33 -8.92
C LEU A 5 0.28 -1.31 -10.41
N GLY A 6 -1.02 -1.42 -10.73
CA GLY A 6 -1.52 -1.24 -12.09
C GLY A 6 -1.17 0.14 -12.64
N ALA A 7 -1.39 1.20 -11.87
CA ALA A 7 -1.05 2.55 -12.29
C ALA A 7 0.47 2.76 -12.45
N PHE A 8 1.29 2.19 -11.57
CA PHE A 8 2.74 2.22 -11.70
C PHE A 8 3.20 1.55 -12.99
N TYR A 9 2.64 0.38 -13.33
CA TYR A 9 3.02 -0.39 -14.51
C TYR A 9 2.47 0.18 -15.83
N ASP A 10 1.25 0.71 -15.80
CA ASP A 10 0.53 1.14 -17.00
C ASP A 10 0.12 2.61 -16.89
N THR A 11 0.65 3.42 -17.80
CA THR A 11 0.42 4.86 -17.85
C THR A 11 -0.96 5.24 -18.37
N ARG A 12 -1.75 4.28 -18.89
CA ARG A 12 -3.12 4.50 -19.36
C ARG A 12 -4.12 4.75 -18.23
N TYR A 13 -3.80 4.35 -16.99
CA TYR A 13 -4.62 4.71 -15.82
C TYR A 13 -4.55 6.23 -15.59
N ALA A 14 -5.66 6.94 -15.84
CA ALA A 14 -5.73 8.39 -15.73
C ALA A 14 -5.88 8.90 -14.28
N VAL A 15 -6.66 8.21 -13.46
CA VAL A 15 -6.96 8.55 -12.05
C VAL A 15 -6.91 7.28 -11.21
N VAL A 16 -6.34 7.36 -10.01
CA VAL A 16 -5.98 6.19 -9.20
C VAL A 16 -6.44 6.36 -7.75
N VAL A 17 -7.19 5.40 -7.21
CA VAL A 17 -7.70 5.44 -5.83
C VAL A 17 -7.55 4.09 -5.11
N PRO A 18 -6.35 3.73 -4.58
CA PRO A 18 -6.21 2.56 -3.72
C PRO A 18 -6.85 2.80 -2.36
N ILE A 19 -7.81 1.94 -2.01
CA ILE A 19 -8.49 1.90 -0.72
C ILE A 19 -8.03 0.66 0.05
N ILE A 20 -7.74 0.81 1.36
CA ILE A 20 -7.40 -0.25 2.33
C ILE A 20 -6.38 -1.23 1.74
N GLY A 21 -5.19 -0.72 1.47
CA GLY A 21 -4.21 -1.57 0.84
C GLY A 21 -2.89 -0.93 0.54
N VAL A 22 -2.64 0.27 1.07
CA VAL A 22 -1.37 0.95 0.87
C VAL A 22 -0.48 0.82 2.09
N GLN A 23 0.72 0.28 1.90
CA GLN A 23 1.73 0.15 2.95
C GLN A 23 3.14 0.02 2.35
N VAL A 24 4.15 0.06 3.21
CA VAL A 24 5.52 -0.30 2.85
C VAL A 24 5.79 -1.72 3.34
N PHE A 25 5.89 -2.68 2.42
CA PHE A 25 6.03 -4.10 2.80
C PHE A 25 7.36 -4.37 3.51
N ARG A 26 8.46 -3.73 3.06
CA ARG A 26 9.76 -3.82 3.74
C ARG A 26 9.67 -3.31 5.19
N TRP A 27 8.99 -2.18 5.40
CA TRP A 27 8.81 -1.62 6.75
C TRP A 27 8.06 -2.58 7.67
N VAL A 28 7.03 -3.26 7.15
CA VAL A 28 6.26 -4.26 7.91
C VAL A 28 7.14 -5.42 8.37
N VAL A 29 8.04 -5.91 7.50
CA VAL A 29 9.04 -6.92 7.85
C VAL A 29 10.08 -6.37 8.84
N ASP A 30 10.59 -5.17 8.63
CA ASP A 30 11.63 -4.63 9.50
C ASP A 30 11.12 -4.32 10.92
N ASN A 31 9.83 -4.05 11.07
CA ASN A 31 9.19 -3.67 12.34
C ASN A 31 8.37 -4.78 13.02
N ASN A 32 8.44 -6.02 12.53
CA ASN A 32 7.63 -7.14 13.05
C ASN A 32 6.13 -6.84 13.08
N LYS A 33 5.63 -6.18 12.03
CA LYS A 33 4.21 -5.78 11.91
C LYS A 33 3.44 -6.64 10.91
N TRP A 34 3.99 -7.78 10.47
CA TRP A 34 3.21 -8.73 9.67
C TRP A 34 2.10 -9.28 10.56
N ASN A 35 0.84 -8.94 10.24
CA ASN A 35 -0.29 -9.33 11.06
C ASN A 35 -0.48 -10.85 11.04
N GLU A 36 -0.11 -11.54 12.12
CA GLU A 36 -0.27 -12.99 12.26
C GLU A 36 -1.74 -13.42 12.42
N GLU A 37 -2.63 -12.49 12.77
CA GLU A 37 -4.08 -12.72 12.82
C GLU A 37 -4.73 -12.62 11.43
N ASN A 38 -4.00 -12.13 10.43
CA ASN A 38 -4.44 -12.24 9.04
C ASN A 38 -4.31 -13.71 8.59
N HIS A 39 -5.43 -14.45 8.72
CA HIS A 39 -5.51 -15.88 8.45
C HIS A 39 -4.92 -16.33 7.10
N ALA A 40 -5.05 -15.51 6.05
CA ALA A 40 -4.52 -15.85 4.73
C ALA A 40 -2.99 -15.82 4.70
N MET A 41 -2.38 -14.80 5.32
CA MET A 41 -0.92 -14.66 5.37
C MET A 41 -0.28 -15.62 6.37
N LYS A 42 -0.98 -15.94 7.47
CA LYS A 42 -0.50 -16.91 8.46
C LYS A 42 -0.19 -18.26 7.84
N PHE A 43 -1.09 -18.80 7.01
CA PHE A 43 -0.86 -20.10 6.36
C PHE A 43 0.38 -20.08 5.46
N LEU A 44 0.56 -19.00 4.69
CA LEU A 44 1.74 -18.83 3.84
C LEU A 44 3.03 -18.82 4.66
N PHE A 45 3.04 -18.11 5.79
CA PHE A 45 4.20 -18.04 6.66
C PHE A 45 4.48 -19.36 7.38
N GLU A 46 3.45 -20.13 7.77
CA GLU A 46 3.63 -21.47 8.34
C GLU A 46 4.24 -22.46 7.35
N VAL A 47 3.76 -22.46 6.09
CA VAL A 47 4.36 -23.30 5.04
C VAL A 47 5.82 -22.92 4.81
N ALA A 48 6.14 -21.62 4.74
CA ALA A 48 7.51 -21.16 4.60
C ALA A 48 8.37 -21.54 5.82
N ARG A 49 7.83 -21.40 7.04
CA ARG A 49 8.50 -21.79 8.29
C ARG A 49 8.89 -23.26 8.28
N HIS A 50 7.93 -24.13 7.94
CA HIS A 50 8.16 -25.58 7.83
C HIS A 50 9.22 -25.91 6.77
N ASN A 51 9.10 -25.33 5.56
CA ASN A 51 10.05 -25.57 4.47
C ASN A 51 11.48 -25.07 4.78
N LEU A 52 11.61 -24.10 5.68
CA LEU A 52 12.89 -23.57 6.15
C LEU A 52 13.43 -24.27 7.40
N GLY A 53 12.69 -25.24 7.96
CA GLY A 53 13.08 -25.94 9.19
C GLY A 53 13.19 -25.01 10.40
N LYS A 54 12.35 -23.97 10.48
CA LYS A 54 12.36 -23.01 11.61
C LYS A 54 11.28 -23.35 12.62
N ASP A 55 11.55 -23.08 13.91
CA ASP A 55 10.56 -23.33 14.97
C ASP A 55 9.50 -22.23 15.07
N VAL A 56 9.85 -21.00 14.68
CA VAL A 56 8.99 -19.81 14.78
C VAL A 56 8.93 -19.04 13.46
N ILE A 57 7.83 -18.31 13.25
CA ILE A 57 7.74 -17.32 12.18
C ILE A 57 8.59 -16.12 12.59
N ASN A 58 9.65 -15.84 11.83
CA ASN A 58 10.53 -14.70 12.04
C ASN A 58 10.69 -13.90 10.75
N LYS A 59 11.46 -12.80 10.79
CA LYS A 59 11.71 -11.93 9.63
C LYS A 59 12.19 -12.70 8.40
N GLU A 60 13.10 -13.66 8.57
CA GLU A 60 13.64 -14.48 7.47
C GLU A 60 12.53 -15.32 6.81
N VAL A 61 11.66 -15.93 7.61
CA VAL A 61 10.51 -16.72 7.12
C VAL A 61 9.58 -15.83 6.30
N VAL A 62 9.19 -14.67 6.85
CA VAL A 62 8.26 -13.74 6.21
C VAL A 62 8.85 -13.18 4.91
N GLU A 63 10.12 -12.79 4.94
CA GLU A 63 10.83 -12.29 3.76
C GLU A 63 10.93 -13.35 2.66
N LYS A 64 11.32 -14.58 2.98
CA LYS A 64 11.39 -15.67 2.02
C LYS A 64 10.02 -16.04 1.46
N ALA A 65 8.98 -16.04 2.31
CA ALA A 65 7.61 -16.28 1.87
C ALA A 65 7.14 -15.21 0.87
N MET A 66 7.31 -13.93 1.21
CA MET A 66 6.92 -12.81 0.34
C MET A 66 7.71 -12.80 -0.96
N ASN A 67 9.04 -13.00 -0.91
CA ASN A 67 9.87 -13.08 -2.12
C ASN A 67 9.49 -14.27 -3.01
N ARG A 68 8.94 -15.36 -2.45
CA ARG A 68 8.51 -16.53 -3.21
C ARG A 68 7.20 -16.28 -3.97
N ILE A 69 6.26 -15.52 -3.38
CA ILE A 69 4.93 -15.26 -3.98
C ILE A 69 4.92 -13.99 -4.86
N ALA A 70 5.72 -12.99 -4.52
CA ALA A 70 5.79 -11.71 -5.20
C ALA A 70 7.25 -11.22 -5.21
N PRO A 71 8.11 -11.79 -6.08
CA PRO A 71 9.51 -11.38 -6.20
C PRO A 71 9.65 -9.87 -6.42
N GLY A 72 10.50 -9.21 -5.64
CA GLY A 72 10.75 -7.78 -5.74
C GLY A 72 9.74 -6.88 -5.00
N LEU A 73 8.69 -7.44 -4.39
CA LEU A 73 7.70 -6.67 -3.63
C LEU A 73 8.32 -5.90 -2.45
N LEU A 74 9.28 -6.51 -1.77
CA LEU A 74 10.00 -5.90 -0.64
C LEU A 74 11.10 -4.89 -1.06
N TYR A 75 11.22 -4.63 -2.36
CA TYR A 75 12.30 -3.82 -2.93
C TYR A 75 11.79 -2.89 -4.05
N HIS A 76 11.84 -3.37 -5.30
CA HIS A 76 11.59 -2.58 -6.50
C HIS A 76 10.12 -2.17 -6.66
N PHE A 77 9.21 -3.03 -6.20
CA PHE A 77 7.77 -2.83 -6.33
C PHE A 77 7.11 -2.29 -5.06
N ASP A 78 7.89 -1.99 -4.02
CA ASP A 78 7.36 -1.42 -2.78
C ASP A 78 6.87 0.02 -2.99
N SER A 79 5.97 0.49 -2.14
CA SER A 79 5.33 1.79 -2.28
C SER A 79 6.29 3.00 -2.28
N PRO A 80 7.44 3.02 -1.56
CA PRO A 80 8.38 4.15 -1.64
C PRO A 80 9.06 4.32 -2.99
N LYS A 81 8.97 3.32 -3.87
CA LYS A 81 9.50 3.33 -5.23
C LYS A 81 8.40 3.57 -6.26
N THR A 82 7.24 2.94 -6.06
CA THR A 82 6.18 2.92 -7.07
C THR A 82 5.19 4.07 -6.94
N ILE A 83 4.85 4.53 -5.73
CA ILE A 83 3.89 5.62 -5.53
C ILE A 83 4.36 6.95 -6.14
N PRO A 84 5.61 7.42 -5.95
CA PRO A 84 6.07 8.68 -6.54
C PRO A 84 6.06 8.65 -8.07
N ALA A 85 6.26 7.47 -8.68
CA ALA A 85 6.26 7.29 -10.13
C ALA A 85 4.86 7.38 -10.77
N ILE A 86 3.79 7.50 -9.97
CA ILE A 86 2.44 7.75 -10.48
C ILE A 86 2.27 9.22 -10.91
N ALA A 87 3.03 10.13 -10.30
CA ALA A 87 3.02 11.54 -10.66
C ALA A 87 3.27 11.72 -12.17
N PRO A 88 2.58 12.68 -12.82
CA PRO A 88 1.67 13.69 -12.25
C PRO A 88 0.19 13.23 -12.18
N ARG A 89 -0.12 11.96 -12.41
CA ARG A 89 -1.52 11.50 -12.54
C ARG A 89 -2.26 11.52 -11.21
N PRO A 90 -3.51 11.99 -11.13
CA PRO A 90 -4.26 12.06 -9.87
C PRO A 90 -4.29 10.76 -9.06
N LEU A 91 -3.83 10.82 -7.80
CA LEU A 91 -3.73 9.72 -6.86
C LEU A 91 -4.34 10.09 -5.50
N LEU A 92 -5.33 9.32 -5.07
CA LEU A 92 -5.91 9.37 -3.73
C LEU A 92 -5.65 8.05 -2.99
N ILE A 93 -4.90 8.08 -1.90
CA ILE A 93 -4.69 6.92 -1.03
C ILE A 93 -5.65 7.03 0.15
N ILE A 94 -6.41 5.96 0.44
CA ILE A 94 -7.32 5.93 1.58
C ILE A 94 -7.08 4.67 2.42
N ASN A 95 -6.72 4.84 3.70
CA ASN A 95 -6.57 3.76 4.67
C ASN A 95 -7.36 4.05 5.95
N GLY A 96 -7.65 3.00 6.73
CA GLY A 96 -8.07 3.12 8.12
C GLY A 96 -6.87 3.33 9.05
N ALA A 97 -7.01 4.14 10.10
CA ALA A 97 -5.92 4.43 11.04
C ALA A 97 -5.52 3.21 11.88
N GLU A 98 -6.48 2.34 12.17
CA GLU A 98 -6.35 1.16 13.01
C GLU A 98 -6.29 -0.14 12.18
N ASP A 99 -6.10 -0.05 10.86
CA ASP A 99 -5.95 -1.23 10.00
C ASP A 99 -4.60 -1.94 10.28
N PRO A 100 -4.61 -3.15 10.88
CA PRO A 100 -3.38 -3.88 11.16
C PRO A 100 -2.73 -4.44 9.89
N CYS A 101 -3.46 -4.54 8.78
CA CYS A 101 -2.95 -5.03 7.50
C CYS A 101 -2.21 -3.95 6.71
N CYS A 102 -2.46 -2.66 7.00
CA CYS A 102 -1.85 -1.52 6.31
C CYS A 102 -1.41 -0.43 7.32
N PRO A 103 -0.40 -0.68 8.18
CA PRO A 103 -0.04 0.24 9.25
C PRO A 103 0.30 1.64 8.72
N ILE A 104 -0.37 2.67 9.24
CA ILE A 104 -0.21 4.06 8.79
C ILE A 104 1.21 4.59 8.95
N ALA A 105 1.94 4.11 9.96
CA ALA A 105 3.34 4.48 10.19
C ALA A 105 4.24 4.10 9.01
N SER A 106 3.87 3.07 8.24
CA SER A 106 4.61 2.70 7.04
C SER A 106 4.50 3.77 5.93
N LEU A 107 3.43 4.57 5.91
CA LEU A 107 3.16 5.53 4.83
C LEU A 107 3.98 6.82 4.88
N GLU A 108 4.77 7.06 5.92
CA GLU A 108 5.52 8.31 6.08
C GLU A 108 6.46 8.57 4.88
N VAL A 109 7.29 7.58 4.53
CA VAL A 109 8.26 7.66 3.44
C VAL A 109 7.60 7.78 2.05
N PRO A 110 6.65 6.90 1.65
CA PRO A 110 6.02 7.03 0.33
C PRO A 110 5.20 8.32 0.22
N ARG A 111 4.52 8.78 1.28
CA ARG A 111 3.81 10.06 1.29
C ARG A 111 4.75 11.22 1.02
N LYS A 112 5.88 11.30 1.74
CA LYS A 112 6.87 12.37 1.55
C LYS A 112 7.40 12.41 0.12
N LYS A 113 7.84 11.26 -0.42
CA LYS A 113 8.39 11.18 -1.78
C LYS A 113 7.35 11.48 -2.86
N ALA A 114 6.11 11.09 -2.63
CA ALA A 114 5.02 11.45 -3.52
C ALA A 114 4.81 12.97 -3.51
N THR A 115 4.68 13.59 -2.34
CA THR A 115 4.57 15.06 -2.22
C THR A 115 5.68 15.76 -3.00
N GLU A 116 6.95 15.37 -2.81
CA GLU A 116 8.10 15.93 -3.55
C GLU A 116 7.96 15.76 -5.07
N ALA A 117 7.52 14.60 -5.55
CA ALA A 117 7.31 14.34 -6.97
C ALA A 117 6.18 15.21 -7.56
N TYR A 118 5.04 15.31 -6.89
CA TYR A 118 3.91 16.11 -7.36
C TYR A 118 4.19 17.61 -7.29
N GLU A 119 4.99 18.08 -6.32
CA GLU A 119 5.50 19.45 -6.27
C GLU A 119 6.40 19.77 -7.47
N ALA A 120 7.30 18.85 -7.86
CA ALA A 120 8.16 19.02 -9.02
C ALA A 120 7.38 19.13 -10.34
N PHE A 121 6.20 18.50 -10.43
CA PHE A 121 5.26 18.65 -11.55
C PHE A 121 4.28 19.82 -11.39
N GLN A 122 4.38 20.59 -10.31
CA GLN A 122 3.47 21.71 -10.00
C GLN A 122 1.99 21.30 -9.92
N CYS A 123 1.72 20.07 -9.49
CA CYS A 123 0.38 19.49 -9.43
C CYS A 123 0.10 18.86 -8.05
N LEU A 124 0.47 19.55 -6.97
CA LEU A 124 0.30 19.04 -5.61
C LEU A 124 -1.16 18.65 -5.29
N ASP A 125 -2.14 19.31 -5.92
CA ASP A 125 -3.56 19.02 -5.74
C ASP A 125 -4.03 17.70 -6.41
N HIS A 126 -3.15 17.05 -7.19
CA HIS A 126 -3.33 15.70 -7.74
C HIS A 126 -2.91 14.59 -6.77
N PHE A 127 -2.41 14.91 -5.57
CA PHE A 127 -2.05 13.90 -4.57
C PHE A 127 -2.72 14.17 -3.23
N LYS A 128 -3.43 13.17 -2.70
CA LYS A 128 -4.07 13.24 -1.39
C LYS A 128 -3.96 11.90 -0.67
N VAL A 129 -3.75 11.94 0.64
CA VAL A 129 -3.81 10.78 1.53
C VAL A 129 -4.87 11.03 2.59
N ILE A 130 -5.79 10.10 2.75
CA ILE A 130 -6.83 10.11 3.78
C ILE A 130 -6.58 8.94 4.72
N VAL A 131 -6.59 9.24 6.02
CA VAL A 131 -6.51 8.25 7.09
C VAL A 131 -7.77 8.41 7.94
N GLU A 132 -8.66 7.42 7.89
CA GLU A 132 -9.94 7.45 8.61
C GLU A 132 -9.75 6.93 10.04
N PRO A 133 -10.03 7.73 11.08
CA PRO A 133 -9.87 7.31 12.48
C PRO A 133 -10.97 6.34 12.91
N GLY A 134 -10.64 5.41 13.81
CA GLY A 134 -11.56 4.39 14.31
C GLY A 134 -11.90 3.28 13.31
N VAL A 135 -11.12 3.13 12.24
CA VAL A 135 -11.39 2.21 11.13
C VAL A 135 -10.22 1.25 10.93
N GLY A 136 -10.53 -0.05 11.03
CA GLY A 136 -9.62 -1.15 10.71
C GLY A 136 -9.63 -1.53 9.22
N ASN A 137 -9.42 -2.81 8.93
CA ASN A 137 -9.46 -3.38 7.58
C ASN A 137 -10.90 -3.50 7.04
N GLN A 138 -11.59 -2.39 6.80
CA GLN A 138 -12.97 -2.38 6.30
C GLN A 138 -13.26 -1.18 5.39
N LEU A 139 -14.12 -1.40 4.38
CA LEU A 139 -14.59 -0.36 3.48
C LEU A 139 -15.77 0.40 4.09
N THR A 140 -15.63 1.71 4.25
CA THR A 140 -16.67 2.57 4.82
C THR A 140 -17.38 3.40 3.75
N ARG A 141 -18.57 3.90 4.09
CA ARG A 141 -19.31 4.84 3.22
C ARG A 141 -18.53 6.14 2.97
N PHE A 142 -17.76 6.58 3.96
CA PHE A 142 -16.92 7.77 3.84
C PHE A 142 -15.83 7.57 2.79
N GLN A 143 -15.11 6.44 2.83
CA GLN A 143 -14.06 6.14 1.85
C GLN A 143 -14.62 6.02 0.43
N VAL A 144 -15.80 5.39 0.28
CA VAL A 144 -16.50 5.30 -1.01
C VAL A 144 -16.83 6.70 -1.53
N LYS A 145 -17.37 7.57 -0.67
CA LYS A 145 -17.69 8.96 -1.04
C LYS A 145 -16.45 9.73 -1.49
N GLU A 146 -15.39 9.75 -0.68
CA GLU A 146 -14.15 10.47 -1.04
C GLU A 146 -13.53 9.94 -2.34
N SER A 147 -13.65 8.63 -2.59
CA SER A 147 -13.20 8.03 -3.85
C SER A 147 -14.02 8.51 -5.05
N ALA A 148 -15.35 8.52 -4.92
CA ALA A 148 -16.25 9.00 -5.97
C ALA A 148 -16.01 10.50 -6.26
N ASP A 149 -15.94 11.34 -5.23
CA ASP A 149 -15.67 12.77 -5.38
C ASP A 149 -14.32 13.03 -6.09
N TRP A 150 -13.31 12.19 -5.82
CA TRP A 150 -12.01 12.27 -6.49
C TRP A 150 -12.10 11.92 -7.97
N PHE A 151 -12.83 10.86 -8.31
CA PHE A 151 -13.08 10.51 -9.71
C PHE A 151 -13.87 11.60 -10.42
N ASP A 152 -14.91 12.16 -9.82
CA ASP A 152 -15.70 13.26 -10.40
C ASP A 152 -14.83 14.49 -10.69
N LYS A 153 -13.92 14.84 -9.77
CA LYS A 153 -12.98 15.96 -9.95
C LYS A 153 -12.09 15.79 -11.17
N PHE A 154 -11.55 14.58 -11.39
CA PHE A 154 -10.44 14.37 -12.33
C PHE A 154 -10.79 13.64 -13.62
N LEU A 155 -11.83 12.80 -13.64
CA LEU A 155 -12.29 12.14 -14.85
C LEU A 155 -13.17 13.04 -15.71
N LYS A 156 -13.86 14.03 -15.10
CA LYS A 156 -14.76 14.98 -15.78
C LYS A 156 -15.56 14.28 -16.91
N PRO A 157 -16.44 13.33 -16.57
CA PRO A 157 -17.17 12.52 -17.54
C PRO A 157 -17.97 13.35 -18.56
#